data_AF-A0A2E0K6N5-F1
#
_entry.id   AF-A0A2E0K6N5-F1
#
_cell.length_a   1.000
_cell.length_b   1.000
_cell.length_c   1.000
_cell.angle_alpha   90.00
_cell.angle_beta   90.00
_cell.angle_gamma   90.00
#
_symmetry.space_group_name_H-M   'P 1'
#
loop_
_entity.id
_entity.type
_entity.pdbx_description
1 polymer ?
#
loop_
_entity_poly.entity_id
_entity_poly.type
_entity_poly.pdbx_seq_one_letter_code
_entity_poly.pdbx_strand_id
1 'polypeptide(L)'
;MLLPLLLLVRSVVGVQADDSFPQQTPANPLQTASADEVTAQWAEQYLQRTQSILLDGSDSDHVMSLYYFGKASGQAAERYTLIGLERVRGAEYHQFFTLLVFRDQTLLGYYRNVPSFPSAVNEDGRVRFPRGVNAVLQATLNAWNITQIHIGQEALCQTVGQASDGAEPQRTCVSWTPASS
;
A
#
# COMPACT_ATOMS: atom_id res chain seq x y z
N MET A 1 4.73 -71.31 38.60
CA MET A 1 5.69 -70.68 37.66
C MET A 1 5.01 -69.41 37.13
N LEU A 2 5.61 -68.25 37.41
CA LEU A 2 5.32 -66.85 36.96
C LEU A 2 3.88 -66.25 37.00
N LEU A 3 3.74 -65.19 37.81
CA LEU A 3 2.88 -64.00 37.60
C LEU A 3 3.55 -63.05 36.55
N PRO A 4 2.97 -61.89 36.15
CA PRO A 4 1.57 -61.44 35.92
C PRO A 4 1.44 -60.62 34.59
N LEU A 5 0.29 -59.97 34.31
CA LEU A 5 0.16 -58.50 34.15
C LEU A 5 -1.21 -58.12 33.56
N LEU A 6 -1.93 -57.25 34.29
CA LEU A 6 -3.15 -56.55 33.86
C LEU A 6 -2.86 -55.55 32.73
N LEU A 7 -3.83 -55.34 31.83
CA LEU A 7 -4.13 -53.99 31.33
C LEU A 7 -5.61 -53.84 30.93
N LEU A 8 -6.29 -52.98 31.66
CA LEU A 8 -7.57 -52.33 31.31
C LEU A 8 -7.32 -51.31 30.20
N VAL A 9 -8.17 -51.24 29.17
CA VAL A 9 -8.63 -49.96 28.58
C VAL A 9 -10.03 -50.14 27.99
N ARG A 10 -10.96 -49.27 28.40
CA ARG A 10 -12.28 -49.02 27.77
C ARG A 10 -12.10 -48.08 26.56
N SER A 11 -12.79 -48.35 25.45
CA SER A 11 -13.06 -47.36 24.39
C SER A 11 -14.56 -47.43 24.07
N VAL A 12 -15.35 -46.46 24.52
CA VAL A 12 -15.69 -45.16 23.90
C VAL A 12 -16.64 -45.32 22.70
N VAL A 13 -17.91 -45.03 23.02
CA VAL A 13 -19.04 -44.50 22.23
C VAL A 13 -18.73 -44.17 20.76
N GLY A 14 -19.52 -44.78 19.87
CA GLY A 14 -19.61 -44.38 18.47
C GLY A 14 -20.29 -43.02 18.33
N VAL A 15 -19.63 -42.10 17.62
CA VAL A 15 -20.18 -40.81 17.22
C VAL A 15 -20.72 -40.96 15.80
N GLN A 16 -22.02 -40.72 15.63
CA GLN A 16 -22.68 -40.57 14.34
C GLN A 16 -22.16 -39.30 13.65
N ALA A 17 -21.72 -39.43 12.40
CA ALA A 17 -21.41 -38.29 11.54
C ALA A 17 -22.73 -37.67 11.07
N ASP A 18 -23.00 -36.45 11.53
CA ASP A 18 -24.06 -35.58 11.01
C ASP A 18 -23.46 -34.80 9.83
N ASP A 19 -23.82 -35.21 8.61
CA ASP A 19 -23.31 -34.69 7.34
C ASP A 19 -24.08 -33.42 6.92
N SER A 20 -24.10 -32.44 7.82
CA SER A 20 -24.81 -31.17 7.66
C SER A 20 -23.81 -30.00 7.67
N PHE A 21 -22.92 -29.94 6.66
CA PHE A 21 -22.13 -28.73 6.44
C PHE A 21 -23.05 -27.61 5.92
N PRO A 22 -23.20 -26.47 6.61
CA PRO A 22 -23.84 -25.32 5.99
C PRO A 22 -22.99 -24.94 4.78
N GLN A 23 -23.59 -24.95 3.58
CA GLN A 23 -23.02 -24.31 2.41
C GLN A 23 -22.89 -22.82 2.71
N GLN A 24 -21.75 -22.42 3.28
CA GLN A 24 -21.29 -21.06 3.14
C GLN A 24 -21.00 -20.86 1.66
N THR A 25 -21.94 -20.23 0.97
CA THR A 25 -21.67 -19.61 -0.34
C THR A 25 -20.36 -18.85 -0.17
N PRO A 26 -19.29 -19.16 -0.92
CA PRO A 26 -18.07 -18.39 -0.82
C PRO A 26 -18.47 -16.95 -1.09
N ALA A 27 -18.27 -16.07 -0.09
CA ALA A 27 -18.46 -14.65 -0.27
C ALA A 27 -17.64 -14.28 -1.50
N ASN A 28 -18.32 -13.80 -2.54
CA ASN A 28 -17.68 -13.33 -3.75
C ASN A 28 -16.65 -12.27 -3.32
N PRO A 29 -15.34 -12.47 -3.52
CA PRO A 29 -14.31 -11.51 -3.07
C PRO A 29 -14.41 -10.17 -3.80
N LEU A 30 -15.34 -10.02 -4.74
CA LEU A 30 -15.95 -8.75 -5.11
C LEU A 30 -16.81 -8.21 -3.95
N GLN A 31 -16.19 -8.02 -2.80
CA GLN A 31 -16.73 -7.19 -1.74
C GLN A 31 -16.79 -5.80 -2.35
N THR A 32 -18.02 -5.37 -2.68
CA THR A 32 -18.35 -4.08 -3.27
C THR A 32 -17.67 -2.99 -2.47
N ALA A 33 -16.49 -2.55 -2.94
CA ALA A 33 -16.00 -1.23 -2.64
C ALA A 33 -17.16 -0.28 -2.93
N SER A 34 -17.47 0.61 -2.01
CA SER A 34 -18.50 1.62 -2.26
C SER A 34 -18.18 2.32 -3.58
N ALA A 35 -19.19 2.71 -4.36
CA ALA A 35 -18.98 3.29 -5.70
C ALA A 35 -17.97 4.46 -5.71
N ASP A 36 -17.73 5.08 -4.55
CA ASP A 36 -16.86 6.22 -4.31
C ASP A 36 -15.52 5.88 -3.61
N GLU A 37 -15.12 4.60 -3.52
CA GLU A 37 -13.88 4.20 -2.85
C GLU A 37 -12.72 4.00 -3.83
N VAL A 38 -11.55 4.56 -3.48
CA VAL A 38 -10.31 4.36 -4.23
C VAL A 38 -9.61 3.11 -3.72
N THR A 39 -9.59 2.09 -4.58
CA THR A 39 -8.82 0.85 -4.40
C THR A 39 -7.67 0.81 -5.40
N ALA A 40 -6.74 -0.14 -5.25
CA ALA A 40 -5.68 -0.36 -6.25
C ALA A 40 -6.27 -0.67 -7.65
N GLN A 41 -7.28 -1.54 -7.71
CA GLN A 41 -7.97 -1.88 -8.96
C GLN A 41 -8.70 -0.67 -9.57
N TRP A 42 -9.38 0.12 -8.74
CA TRP A 42 -10.05 1.33 -9.21
C TRP A 42 -9.04 2.35 -9.76
N ALA A 43 -7.91 2.54 -9.07
CA ALA A 43 -6.85 3.47 -9.46
C ALA A 43 -6.21 3.07 -10.79
N GLU A 44 -6.00 1.77 -11.02
CA GLU A 44 -5.53 1.25 -12.31
C GLU A 44 -6.45 1.66 -13.45
N GLN A 45 -7.75 1.37 -13.30
CA GLN A 45 -8.75 1.70 -14.31
C GLN A 45 -8.87 3.22 -14.52
N TYR A 46 -8.75 4.01 -13.45
CA TYR A 46 -8.73 5.47 -13.53
C TYR A 46 -7.56 5.96 -14.40
N LEU A 47 -6.35 5.48 -14.15
CA LEU A 47 -5.16 5.86 -14.92
C LEU A 47 -5.26 5.45 -16.39
N GLN A 48 -5.85 4.28 -16.68
CA GLN A 48 -6.07 3.81 -18.05
C GLN A 48 -7.09 4.68 -18.79
N ARG A 49 -8.24 4.97 -18.18
CA ARG A 49 -9.30 5.81 -18.78
C ARG A 49 -8.83 7.24 -19.04
N THR A 50 -7.99 7.77 -18.17
CA THR A 50 -7.44 9.12 -18.30
C THR A 50 -6.21 9.19 -19.21
N GLN A 51 -5.75 8.05 -19.76
CA GLN A 51 -4.53 7.96 -20.57
C GLN A 51 -3.34 8.62 -19.88
N SER A 52 -3.17 8.32 -18.59
CA SER A 52 -2.20 9.02 -17.77
C SER A 52 -0.76 8.78 -18.23
N ILE A 53 0.05 9.84 -18.26
CA ILE A 53 1.52 9.77 -18.45
C ILE A 53 2.24 8.89 -17.41
N LEU A 54 1.55 8.55 -16.31
CA LEU A 54 2.03 7.60 -15.32
C LEU A 54 2.09 6.16 -15.84
N LEU A 55 1.30 5.85 -16.87
CA LEU A 55 1.30 4.57 -17.58
C LEU A 55 2.28 4.57 -18.77
N ASP A 56 2.60 5.73 -19.35
CA ASP A 56 3.49 5.84 -20.52
C ASP A 56 4.85 5.19 -20.29
N GLY A 57 5.30 4.36 -21.24
CA GLY A 57 6.51 3.53 -21.14
C GLY A 57 7.02 3.08 -22.50
N SER A 58 8.13 2.33 -22.48
CA SER A 58 8.65 1.67 -23.68
C SER A 58 8.00 0.30 -23.88
N ASP A 59 8.11 -0.29 -25.08
CA ASP A 59 7.68 -1.67 -25.35
C ASP A 59 8.42 -2.72 -24.48
N SER A 60 9.53 -2.32 -23.86
CA SER A 60 10.30 -3.14 -22.90
C SER A 60 9.93 -2.89 -21.43
N ASP A 61 8.85 -2.16 -21.15
CA ASP A 61 8.32 -2.01 -19.80
C ASP A 61 7.36 -3.17 -19.52
N HIS A 62 7.58 -3.90 -18.42
CA HIS A 62 7.03 -5.25 -18.30
C HIS A 62 5.94 -5.41 -17.24
N VAL A 63 5.96 -4.64 -16.14
CA VAL A 63 5.03 -4.86 -15.03
C VAL A 63 4.63 -3.55 -14.37
N MET A 64 3.34 -3.43 -14.13
CA MET A 64 2.74 -2.42 -13.28
C MET A 64 2.03 -3.09 -12.11
N SER A 65 2.38 -2.71 -10.88
CA SER A 65 1.68 -3.16 -9.68
C SER A 65 1.15 -1.95 -8.91
N LEU A 66 -0.10 -2.02 -8.45
CA LEU A 66 -0.68 -0.98 -7.60
C LEU A 66 -0.89 -1.50 -6.17
N TYR A 67 -0.55 -0.66 -5.20
CA TYR A 67 -0.59 -0.98 -3.77
C TYR A 67 -1.46 0.02 -3.03
N TYR A 68 -2.39 -0.48 -2.22
CA TYR A 68 -3.18 0.37 -1.33
C TYR A 68 -2.49 0.50 0.02
N PHE A 69 -2.12 1.71 0.43
CA PHE A 69 -1.42 1.94 1.72
C PHE A 69 -2.34 2.40 2.85
N GLY A 70 -3.55 2.83 2.52
CA GLY A 70 -4.53 3.28 3.50
C GLY A 70 -5.27 4.53 3.09
N LYS A 71 -6.20 4.92 3.96
CA LYS A 71 -7.02 6.12 3.82
C LYS A 71 -7.05 6.92 5.12
N ALA A 72 -7.36 8.20 5.01
CA ALA A 72 -7.54 9.11 6.12
C ALA A 72 -8.69 10.07 5.84
N SER A 73 -9.35 10.54 6.89
CA SER A 73 -10.39 11.57 6.77
C SER A 73 -9.77 12.95 6.92
N GLY A 74 -9.96 13.81 5.92
CA GLY A 74 -9.53 15.20 5.96
C GLY A 74 -10.54 16.11 6.63
N GLN A 75 -10.33 17.42 6.46
CA GLN A 75 -11.31 18.41 6.87
C GLN A 75 -12.59 18.27 6.03
N ALA A 76 -13.74 18.64 6.58
CA ALA A 76 -15.03 18.59 5.89
C ALA A 76 -15.46 17.19 5.34
N ALA A 77 -15.02 16.10 5.99
CA ALA A 77 -15.38 14.71 5.65
C ALA A 77 -14.89 14.22 4.27
N GLU A 78 -13.92 14.91 3.66
CA GLU A 78 -13.18 14.44 2.48
C GLU A 78 -12.38 13.18 2.81
N ARG A 79 -12.27 12.20 1.90
CA ARG A 79 -11.46 11.00 2.11
C ARG A 79 -10.17 11.07 1.30
N TYR A 80 -9.03 10.97 1.96
CA TYR A 80 -7.72 10.92 1.31
C TYR A 80 -7.27 9.47 1.21
N THR A 81 -6.78 9.06 0.04
CA THR A 81 -6.27 7.70 -0.20
C THR A 81 -4.87 7.76 -0.81
N LEU A 82 -3.97 6.92 -0.29
CA LEU A 82 -2.62 6.77 -0.81
C LEU A 82 -2.47 5.46 -1.57
N ILE A 83 -2.13 5.55 -2.85
CA ILE A 83 -1.85 4.41 -3.72
C ILE A 83 -0.37 4.44 -4.15
N GLY A 84 0.31 3.31 -4.07
CA GLY A 84 1.60 3.07 -4.71
C GLY A 84 1.42 2.55 -6.11
N LEU A 85 2.24 3.04 -7.03
CA LEU A 85 2.39 2.54 -8.39
C LEU A 85 3.84 2.11 -8.55
N GLU A 86 4.08 0.82 -8.67
CA GLU A 86 5.37 0.25 -9.03
C GLU A 86 5.40 -0.04 -10.52
N ARG A 87 6.50 0.36 -11.16
CA ARG A 87 6.77 0.06 -12.56
C ARG A 87 8.13 -0.58 -12.70
N VAL A 88 8.20 -1.61 -13.51
CA VAL A 88 9.46 -2.22 -13.94
C VAL A 88 9.74 -1.80 -15.38
N ARG A 89 10.79 -1.01 -15.60
CA ARG A 89 11.14 -0.47 -16.93
C ARG A 89 12.42 -1.09 -17.49
N GLY A 90 12.38 -1.34 -18.80
CA GLY A 90 13.52 -1.82 -19.57
C GLY A 90 13.94 -3.26 -19.27
N ALA A 91 14.90 -3.74 -20.07
CA ALA A 91 15.43 -5.10 -19.97
C ALA A 91 16.22 -5.38 -18.67
N GLU A 92 16.68 -4.33 -17.98
CA GLU A 92 17.44 -4.43 -16.72
C GLU A 92 16.55 -4.53 -15.47
N TYR A 93 15.22 -4.59 -15.64
CA TYR A 93 14.25 -4.77 -14.56
C TYR A 93 14.36 -3.74 -13.42
N HIS A 94 14.66 -2.48 -13.75
CA HIS A 94 14.70 -1.42 -12.74
C HIS A 94 13.31 -1.05 -12.26
N GLN A 95 13.12 -1.05 -10.94
CA GLN A 95 11.89 -0.68 -10.27
C GLN A 95 11.80 0.84 -10.05
N PHE A 96 10.64 1.40 -10.36
CA PHE A 96 10.31 2.80 -10.14
C PHE A 96 9.03 2.89 -9.32
N PHE A 97 9.11 3.56 -8.19
CA PHE A 97 7.99 3.72 -7.26
C PHE A 97 7.39 5.12 -7.38
N THR A 98 6.07 5.19 -7.53
CA THR A 98 5.31 6.45 -7.55
C THR A 98 4.24 6.41 -6.48
N LEU A 99 4.06 7.49 -5.73
CA LEU A 99 3.00 7.63 -4.75
C LEU A 99 1.94 8.59 -5.28
N LEU A 100 0.71 8.09 -5.38
CA LEU A 100 -0.46 8.79 -5.89
C LEU A 100 -1.35 9.17 -4.72
N VAL A 101 -1.74 10.45 -4.62
CA VAL A 101 -2.68 10.89 -3.59
C VAL A 101 -4.00 11.27 -4.22
N PHE A 102 -5.04 10.57 -3.80
CA PHE A 102 -6.41 10.83 -4.17
C PHE A 102 -7.13 11.55 -3.03
N ARG A 103 -8.01 12.47 -3.40
CA ARG A 103 -9.08 12.98 -2.55
C ARG A 103 -10.41 12.54 -3.16
N ASP A 104 -11.13 11.74 -2.40
CA ASP A 104 -12.22 10.92 -2.89
C ASP A 104 -11.75 10.21 -4.17
N GLN A 105 -12.44 10.37 -5.29
CA GLN A 105 -12.04 9.80 -6.58
C GLN A 105 -11.29 10.78 -7.50
N THR A 106 -10.77 11.87 -6.96
CA THR A 106 -9.97 12.84 -7.71
C THR A 106 -8.49 12.66 -7.38
N LEU A 107 -7.67 12.38 -8.39
CA LEU A 107 -6.21 12.39 -8.22
C LEU A 107 -5.76 13.85 -7.99
N LEU A 108 -5.16 14.14 -6.84
CA LEU A 108 -4.61 15.47 -6.55
C LEU A 108 -3.23 15.65 -7.19
N GLY A 109 -2.45 14.58 -7.22
CA GLY A 109 -1.09 14.58 -7.75
C GLY A 109 -0.26 13.43 -7.18
N TYR A 110 1.05 13.49 -7.38
CA TYR A 110 1.93 12.37 -7.12
C TYR A 110 3.40 12.73 -6.89
N TYR A 111 4.10 11.83 -6.21
CA TYR A 111 5.57 11.82 -6.09
C TYR A 111 6.13 10.69 -6.95
N ARG A 112 6.90 11.02 -7.97
CA ARG A 112 7.53 10.04 -8.86
C ARG A 112 8.92 9.65 -8.34
N ASN A 113 9.29 8.38 -8.53
CA ASN A 113 10.59 7.82 -8.19
C ASN A 113 10.95 7.97 -6.70
N VAL A 114 9.98 7.73 -5.81
CA VAL A 114 10.29 7.67 -4.37
C VAL A 114 11.29 6.54 -4.11
N PRO A 115 12.28 6.71 -3.23
CA PRO A 115 13.25 5.65 -2.95
C PRO A 115 12.62 4.38 -2.36
N SER A 116 11.56 4.56 -1.59
CA SER A 116 10.84 3.47 -0.94
C SER A 116 9.36 3.79 -0.80
N PHE A 117 8.55 2.74 -0.84
CA PHE A 117 7.16 2.84 -0.48
C PHE A 117 6.96 2.97 1.03
N PRO A 118 5.86 3.60 1.45
CA PRO A 118 5.41 3.57 2.83
C PRO A 118 4.95 2.15 3.20
N SER A 119 4.76 1.96 4.50
CA SER A 119 4.21 0.75 5.08
C SER A 119 2.70 0.86 5.34
N ALA A 120 2.21 2.06 5.66
CA ALA A 120 0.80 2.33 5.94
C ALA A 120 0.51 3.83 5.99
N VAL A 121 -0.78 4.17 5.97
CA VAL A 121 -1.32 5.49 6.36
C VAL A 121 -2.13 5.33 7.64
N ASN A 122 -1.88 6.22 8.61
CA ASN A 122 -2.68 6.28 9.83
C ASN A 122 -4.03 7.00 9.59
N GLU A 123 -5.00 6.81 10.48
CA GLU A 123 -6.33 7.44 10.38
C GLU A 123 -6.28 8.98 10.32
N ASP A 124 -5.26 9.58 10.92
CA ASP A 124 -5.00 11.03 10.92
C ASP A 124 -4.26 11.54 9.67
N GLY A 125 -3.97 10.66 8.72
CA GLY A 125 -3.30 10.97 7.46
C GLY A 125 -1.78 10.92 7.50
N ARG A 126 -1.15 10.70 8.66
CA ARG A 126 0.31 10.54 8.73
C ARG A 126 0.76 9.28 8.00
N VAL A 127 1.76 9.42 7.14
CA VAL A 127 2.34 8.32 6.36
C VAL A 127 3.48 7.68 7.15
N ARG A 128 3.43 6.37 7.30
CA ARG A 128 4.46 5.59 7.98
C ARG A 128 5.36 4.90 6.99
N PHE A 129 6.66 5.06 7.13
CA PHE A 129 7.66 4.36 6.32
C PHE A 129 8.26 3.14 7.04
N PRO A 130 8.85 2.18 6.31
CA PRO A 130 9.57 1.06 6.90
C PRO A 130 10.67 1.50 7.87
N ARG A 131 11.08 0.59 8.77
CA ARG A 131 12.20 0.87 9.67
C ARG A 131 13.45 1.23 8.88
N GLY A 132 14.20 2.23 9.36
CA GLY A 132 15.41 2.70 8.69
C GLY A 132 15.16 3.71 7.55
N VAL A 133 13.89 4.07 7.30
CA VAL A 133 13.52 5.15 6.38
C VAL A 133 12.90 6.30 7.17
N ASN A 134 13.55 7.46 7.14
CA ASN A 134 12.95 8.70 7.63
C ASN A 134 12.41 9.50 6.44
N ALA A 135 11.14 9.88 6.47
CA ALA A 135 10.52 10.66 5.41
C ALA A 135 9.88 11.94 5.95
N VAL A 136 10.28 13.08 5.39
CA VAL A 136 9.79 14.41 5.78
C VAL A 136 9.54 15.28 4.55
N LEU A 137 8.67 16.27 4.69
CA LEU A 137 8.52 17.31 3.69
C LEU A 137 9.70 18.29 3.76
N GLN A 138 10.24 18.70 2.61
CA GLN A 138 11.48 19.45 2.56
C GLN A 138 11.40 20.82 3.23
N ALA A 139 10.31 21.57 3.04
CA ALA A 139 10.23 22.95 3.52
C ALA A 139 9.93 23.01 5.02
N THR A 140 9.09 22.12 5.51
CA THR A 140 8.66 22.11 6.92
C THR A 140 9.45 21.17 7.81
N LEU A 141 10.17 20.20 7.24
CA LEU A 141 10.81 19.08 7.95
C LEU A 141 9.85 18.24 8.80
N ASN A 142 8.54 18.38 8.57
CA ASN A 142 7.51 17.61 9.26
C ASN A 142 7.34 16.24 8.61
N ALA A 143 6.87 15.29 9.41
CA ALA A 143 6.40 14.01 8.89
C ALA A 143 5.28 14.23 7.88
N TRP A 144 5.29 13.47 6.79
CA TRP A 144 4.33 13.65 5.72
C TRP A 144 2.92 13.23 6.13
N ASN A 145 1.93 14.10 5.88
CA ASN A 145 0.51 13.85 6.09
C ASN A 145 -0.27 14.10 4.79
N ILE A 146 -1.02 13.09 4.32
CA ILE A 146 -1.73 13.16 3.03
C ILE A 146 -2.96 14.09 3.06
N THR A 147 -3.48 14.44 4.24
CA THR A 147 -4.64 15.35 4.39
C THR A 147 -4.24 16.82 4.38
N GLN A 148 -2.94 17.14 4.40
CA GLN A 148 -2.41 18.50 4.50
C GLN A 148 -1.76 18.99 3.21
N ILE A 149 -2.06 18.36 2.06
CA ILE A 149 -1.44 18.62 0.75
C ILE A 149 -1.75 20.02 0.20
N HIS A 150 -2.68 20.76 0.81
CA HIS A 150 -2.97 22.16 0.49
C HIS A 150 -1.74 23.08 0.71
N ILE A 151 -0.76 22.63 1.50
CA ILE A 151 0.55 23.28 1.64
C ILE A 151 1.45 22.79 0.49
N GLY A 152 1.11 23.30 -0.70
CA GLY A 152 2.01 23.56 -1.82
C GLY A 152 3.17 22.60 -2.04
N GLN A 153 2.89 21.45 -2.65
CA GLN A 153 3.82 20.90 -3.66
C GLN A 153 5.24 20.59 -3.12
N GLU A 154 5.38 20.41 -1.81
CA GLU A 154 6.70 20.28 -1.17
C GLU A 154 7.36 18.98 -1.61
N ALA A 155 8.68 19.00 -1.79
CA ALA A 155 9.39 17.76 -2.08
C ALA A 155 9.34 16.82 -0.87
N LEU A 156 9.03 15.54 -1.12
CA LEU A 156 9.15 14.49 -0.12
C LEU A 156 10.60 14.02 -0.08
N CYS A 157 11.27 14.23 1.05
CA CYS A 157 12.64 13.78 1.27
C CYS A 157 12.63 12.48 2.09
N GLN A 158 13.27 11.44 1.56
CA GLN A 158 13.55 10.20 2.28
C GLN A 158 15.04 10.07 2.56
N THR A 159 15.37 9.70 3.79
CA THR A 159 16.71 9.33 4.21
C THR A 159 16.71 7.85 4.54
N VAL A 160 17.56 7.07 3.87
CA VAL A 160 17.66 5.62 4.03
C VAL A 160 18.96 5.26 4.76
N GLY A 161 18.85 4.41 5.78
CA GLY A 161 19.99 3.91 6.56
C GLY A 161 20.16 4.60 7.91
N GLN A 162 20.81 3.90 8.85
CA GLN A 162 21.37 4.51 10.05
C GLN A 162 22.81 4.93 9.73
N ALA A 163 23.29 6.01 10.34
CA ALA A 163 24.71 6.34 10.33
C ALA A 163 25.47 5.29 11.17
N SER A 164 25.68 4.10 10.61
CA SER A 164 26.54 3.06 11.15
C SER A 164 27.74 2.94 10.21
N ASP A 165 28.95 3.06 10.78
CA ASP A 165 30.25 2.98 10.12
C ASP A 165 30.62 4.11 9.15
N GLY A 166 30.34 5.37 9.52
CA GLY A 166 30.88 6.55 8.82
C GLY A 166 30.34 6.80 7.41
N ALA A 167 29.40 5.99 6.94
CA ALA A 167 28.66 6.25 5.72
C ALA A 167 27.58 7.31 5.97
N GLU A 168 27.64 8.41 5.21
CA GLU A 168 26.60 9.45 5.22
C GLU A 168 25.26 8.85 4.76
N PRO A 169 24.18 9.05 5.52
CA PRO A 169 22.87 8.53 5.14
C PRO A 169 22.39 9.20 3.84
N GLN A 170 21.98 8.40 2.86
CA GLN A 170 21.54 8.93 1.57
C GLN A 170 20.17 9.58 1.70
N ARG A 171 20.13 10.91 1.51
CA ARG A 171 18.90 11.70 1.44
C ARG A 171 18.54 11.96 -0.01
N THR A 172 17.35 11.53 -0.42
CA THR A 172 16.79 11.79 -1.75
C THR A 172 15.46 12.53 -1.60
N CYS A 173 15.29 13.62 -2.34
CA CYS A 173 14.05 14.41 -2.34
C CYS A 173 13.38 14.34 -3.71
N VAL A 174 12.07 14.08 -3.70
CA VAL A 174 11.26 13.99 -4.92
C VAL A 174 10.17 15.04 -4.90
N SER A 175 10.05 15.80 -5.99
CA SER A 175 9.07 16.88 -6.11
C SER A 175 7.65 16.35 -6.28
N TRP A 176 6.69 17.07 -5.73
CA TRP A 176 5.28 16.85 -6.02
C TRP A 176 4.96 17.25 -7.46
N THR A 177 4.19 16.42 -8.16
CA THR A 177 3.63 16.74 -9.46
C THR A 177 2.11 16.83 -9.33
N PRO A 178 1.50 18.00 -9.56
CA PRO A 178 0.04 18.11 -9.55
C PRO A 178 -0.54 17.27 -10.70
N ALA A 179 -1.68 16.62 -10.45
CA ALA A 179 -2.43 16.02 -11.54
C ALA A 179 -3.01 17.15 -12.39
N SER A 180 -2.74 17.12 -13.69
CA SER A 180 -3.34 18.06 -14.64
C SER A 180 -4.84 17.80 -14.67
N SER A 181 -5.64 18.83 -14.38
CA SER A 181 -7.10 18.83 -14.57
C SER A 181 -7.46 18.91 -16.04
#